data_AF-A0A8H6TZR8-F1
#
_entry.id   AF-A0A8H6TZR8-F1
#
_cell.length_a   1.000
_cell.length_b   1.000
_cell.length_c   1.000
_cell.angle_alpha   90.00
_cell.angle_beta   90.00
_cell.angle_gamma   90.00
#
_symmetry.space_group_name_H-M   'P 1'
#
loop_
_entity.id
_entity.type
_entity.pdbx_description
1 polymer ?
#
loop_
_entity_poly.entity_id
_entity_poly.type
_entity_poly.pdbx_seq_one_letter_code
_entity_poly.pdbx_strand_id
1 'polypeptide(L)'
;MFRLSSSVLSALILSAVAAFAYDPTRSDNVGDLLFVASFAQFTSHHCLVGCLLGYVHFVLSRFSYLFLLGQNSYGATHGSDVPNWQQTISHYCQDTCIDVIPIAFVDSFSGGIPDLDICDDNGVTGNCASLAAGIQACQAMGKLVTLSLGGGGSTTARFASDSAATSFADTIWNDFLGGSGSHRPFGAAVLDGVDLDIESGTNTGYAAFATRIRTLWAGASKPVPYPDAWVGNALNTVWFDAVYVQFYKKIINSGVKSYPSANWNFATWNTWATGAPNPNVKVFIGAPASTTAADAGEYVSASTLGSIALATRAGYSNFGGVMLWDASQAYANSRFDRAIKNILTGTNNCSANGSGGGGGGGGGGGGCTQTYTVVSGDTCSAIEARTGITDAQLHALNPAINSGCTNLNIGQTLCLSGSGSGCAQTYTVKSGDTCSAIESRTGVTDAQLHALNPVINSGCTNLEVGQTLCLSGGCVQTYTVKSGDTCSAIESRTGITDAQLHALNPAINSGCTNLNIGQTLCLSGGCAQTYTVKSGDTCSAIESHTGVSDAQLHALNPAINSGCTNLSVGQILCV
;
A
#
# COMPACT_ATOMS: atom_id res chain seq x y z
N MET A 1 -25.16 -13.42 -37.45
CA MET A 1 -24.88 -12.16 -38.17
C MET A 1 -25.69 -11.07 -37.51
N PHE A 2 -25.04 -10.11 -36.84
CA PHE A 2 -25.37 -8.67 -36.79
C PHE A 2 -24.19 -8.01 -36.07
N ARG A 3 -23.31 -7.33 -36.81
CA ARG A 3 -22.29 -6.44 -36.24
C ARG A 3 -22.89 -5.04 -36.20
N LEU A 4 -23.01 -4.45 -35.01
CA LEU A 4 -23.36 -3.04 -34.86
C LEU A 4 -22.14 -2.17 -35.19
N SER A 5 -22.35 -1.07 -35.91
CA SER A 5 -21.28 -0.14 -36.28
C SER A 5 -20.83 0.71 -35.08
N SER A 6 -19.57 1.15 -35.10
CA SER A 6 -18.93 1.93 -34.04
C SER A 6 -19.70 3.21 -33.65
N SER A 7 -20.49 3.75 -34.58
CA SER A 7 -21.36 4.92 -34.39
C SER A 7 -22.60 4.65 -33.52
N VAL A 8 -23.11 3.41 -33.48
CA VAL A 8 -24.25 3.04 -32.62
C VAL A 8 -23.81 2.82 -31.18
N LEU A 9 -22.58 2.31 -30.97
CA LEU A 9 -21.99 2.14 -29.64
C LEU A 9 -21.72 3.50 -28.97
N SER A 10 -21.27 4.50 -29.73
CA SER A 10 -21.09 5.87 -29.23
C SER A 10 -22.40 6.56 -28.84
N ALA A 11 -23.50 6.29 -29.55
CA ALA A 11 -24.81 6.85 -29.22
C ALA A 11 -25.43 6.20 -27.95
N LEU A 12 -25.20 4.90 -27.73
CA LEU A 12 -25.63 4.18 -26.52
C LEU A 12 -24.89 4.64 -25.26
N ILE A 13 -23.60 4.98 -25.38
CA ILE A 13 -22.80 5.53 -24.27
C ILE A 13 -23.24 6.97 -23.95
N LEU A 14 -23.56 7.78 -24.96
CA LEU A 14 -24.07 9.15 -24.74
C LEU A 14 -25.44 9.17 -24.04
N SER A 15 -26.26 8.13 -24.27
CA SER A 15 -27.58 7.97 -23.64
C SER A 15 -27.49 7.58 -22.15
N ALA A 16 -26.46 6.83 -21.77
CA ALA A 16 -26.26 6.37 -20.39
C ALA A 16 -25.71 7.47 -19.47
N VAL A 17 -24.93 8.42 -20.01
CA VAL A 17 -24.38 9.56 -19.24
C VAL A 17 -25.46 10.63 -18.98
N ALA A 18 -26.44 10.78 -19.86
CA ALA A 18 -27.55 11.72 -19.67
C ALA A 18 -28.60 11.27 -18.62
N ALA A 19 -28.62 9.98 -18.24
CA ALA A 19 -29.61 9.44 -17.32
C ALA A 19 -29.31 9.65 -15.82
N PHE A 20 -28.12 10.16 -15.47
CA PHE A 20 -27.71 10.38 -14.07
C PHE A 20 -27.87 11.83 -13.57
N ALA A 21 -28.42 12.73 -14.38
CA ALA A 21 -28.59 14.13 -14.01
C ALA A 21 -29.94 14.68 -14.49
N TYR A 22 -31.05 14.25 -13.88
CA TYR A 22 -32.30 15.00 -13.95
C TYR A 22 -33.22 14.67 -12.76
N ASP A 23 -33.22 15.51 -11.72
CA ASP A 23 -34.34 15.69 -10.80
C ASP A 23 -35.11 16.96 -11.24
N PRO A 24 -36.37 16.87 -11.67
CA PRO A 24 -37.13 18.02 -12.18
C PRO A 24 -37.64 18.99 -11.11
N THR A 25 -37.31 18.84 -9.81
CA THR A 25 -38.07 19.53 -8.75
C THR A 25 -37.38 20.67 -8.00
N ARG A 26 -36.19 21.12 -8.41
CA ARG A 26 -35.57 22.32 -7.79
C ARG A 26 -35.18 23.39 -8.81
N SER A 27 -36.06 24.38 -8.94
CA SER A 27 -35.76 25.70 -9.47
C SER A 27 -35.00 26.52 -8.41
N ASP A 28 -33.85 27.09 -8.79
CA ASP A 28 -33.54 28.53 -8.67
C ASP A 28 -32.02 28.79 -8.90
N ASN A 29 -31.65 29.02 -10.18
CA ASN A 29 -30.93 30.19 -10.72
C ASN A 29 -29.90 30.93 -9.82
N VAL A 30 -28.65 31.25 -10.21
CA VAL A 30 -27.92 31.27 -11.50
C VAL A 30 -26.40 31.26 -11.19
N GLY A 31 -25.58 30.56 -11.99
CA GLY A 31 -24.13 30.78 -11.92
C GLY A 31 -23.18 29.85 -12.70
N ASP A 32 -23.63 28.83 -13.44
CA ASP A 32 -22.73 28.01 -14.25
C ASP A 32 -23.31 27.80 -15.66
N LEU A 33 -22.65 28.39 -16.66
CA LEU A 33 -22.80 27.99 -18.05
C LEU A 33 -21.42 27.95 -18.71
N LEU A 34 -21.02 26.73 -19.07
CA LEU A 34 -19.94 26.40 -20.00
C LEU A 34 -19.97 27.34 -21.23
N PHE A 35 -18.83 27.94 -21.56
CA PHE A 35 -18.53 28.39 -22.91
C PHE A 35 -17.39 27.56 -23.49
N VAL A 36 -17.69 26.88 -24.58
CA VAL A 36 -16.75 26.12 -25.42
C VAL A 36 -16.26 27.03 -26.56
N ALA A 37 -14.96 26.88 -26.89
CA ALA A 37 -14.25 27.21 -28.13
C ALA A 37 -13.56 28.59 -28.29
N SER A 38 -12.23 28.53 -28.43
CA SER A 38 -11.57 28.88 -29.71
C SER A 38 -10.30 28.04 -29.91
N PHE A 39 -10.30 27.26 -30.99
CA PHE A 39 -9.22 26.40 -31.48
C PHE A 39 -8.23 27.23 -32.31
N ALA A 40 -6.92 27.01 -32.12
CA ALA A 40 -5.94 27.14 -33.20
C ALA A 40 -4.78 26.16 -32.98
N GLN A 41 -4.85 25.04 -33.74
CA GLN A 41 -3.74 24.23 -34.26
C GLN A 41 -2.73 23.66 -33.25
N PHE A 42 -2.88 22.37 -32.89
CA PHE A 42 -1.88 21.32 -33.20
C PHE A 42 -2.51 19.94 -32.91
N THR A 43 -2.31 19.02 -33.85
CA THR A 43 -2.88 17.68 -33.91
C THR A 43 -2.12 16.68 -33.03
N SER A 44 -2.75 16.12 -31.99
CA SER A 44 -2.43 14.77 -31.46
C SER A 44 -3.52 14.26 -30.50
N HIS A 45 -4.46 13.47 -31.05
CA HIS A 45 -5.69 12.97 -30.40
C HIS A 45 -5.51 11.80 -29.40
N HIS A 46 -4.36 11.67 -28.74
CA HIS A 46 -4.14 10.58 -27.75
C HIS A 46 -3.91 11.05 -26.31
N CYS A 47 -3.85 12.36 -26.05
CA CYS A 47 -3.50 12.87 -24.71
C CYS A 47 -4.72 13.34 -23.90
N LEU A 48 -5.76 13.89 -24.53
CA LEU A 48 -6.87 14.57 -23.81
C LEU A 48 -7.85 13.62 -23.11
N VAL A 49 -8.13 12.44 -23.68
CA VAL A 49 -9.00 11.44 -23.03
C VAL A 49 -8.28 10.74 -21.87
N GLY A 50 -6.97 10.52 -22.00
CA GLY A 50 -6.12 9.98 -20.93
C GLY A 50 -5.91 10.95 -19.77
N CYS A 51 -5.76 12.25 -20.04
CA CYS A 51 -5.60 13.26 -18.99
C CYS A 51 -6.90 13.53 -18.22
N LEU A 52 -8.06 13.54 -18.87
CA LEU A 52 -9.34 13.78 -18.17
C LEU A 52 -9.80 12.56 -17.35
N LEU A 53 -9.62 11.34 -17.87
CA LEU A 53 -9.85 10.10 -17.11
C LEU A 53 -8.80 9.89 -16.01
N GLY A 54 -7.56 10.35 -16.22
CA GLY A 54 -6.50 10.37 -15.22
C GLY A 54 -6.82 11.31 -14.06
N TYR A 55 -7.34 12.50 -14.33
CA TYR A 55 -7.68 13.48 -13.28
C TYR A 55 -8.92 13.10 -12.48
N VAL A 56 -9.94 12.50 -13.11
CA VAL A 56 -11.13 11.99 -12.40
C VAL A 56 -10.85 10.68 -11.65
N HIS A 57 -9.96 9.80 -12.14
CA HIS A 57 -9.43 8.68 -11.34
C HIS A 57 -8.53 9.13 -10.19
N PHE A 58 -7.76 10.20 -10.37
CA PHE A 58 -6.87 10.75 -9.34
C PHE A 58 -7.65 11.30 -8.13
N VAL A 59 -8.86 11.82 -8.35
CA VAL A 59 -9.68 12.43 -7.29
C VAL A 59 -10.71 11.47 -6.67
N LEU A 60 -11.03 10.33 -7.30
CA LEU A 60 -12.13 9.47 -6.85
C LEU A 60 -11.83 7.97 -6.65
N SER A 61 -10.60 7.47 -6.85
CA SER A 61 -10.34 6.02 -6.71
C SER A 61 -9.11 5.58 -5.91
N ARG A 62 -8.47 6.44 -5.11
CA ARG A 62 -7.43 6.00 -4.16
C ARG A 62 -7.68 6.64 -2.79
N PHE A 63 -7.94 5.81 -1.78
CA PHE A 63 -7.84 6.25 -0.39
C PHE A 63 -6.39 6.70 -0.17
N SER A 64 -6.20 7.96 0.21
CA SER A 64 -4.86 8.53 0.31
C SER A 64 -4.22 8.14 1.63
N TYR A 65 -2.93 7.87 1.56
CA TYR A 65 -2.05 7.65 2.68
C TYR A 65 -1.12 8.86 2.80
N LEU A 66 -1.00 9.40 4.02
CA LEU A 66 -0.14 10.55 4.34
C LEU A 66 1.01 10.18 5.29
N PHE A 67 2.22 10.64 4.96
CA PHE A 67 3.39 10.58 5.83
C PHE A 67 3.96 11.96 6.11
N LEU A 68 4.06 12.34 7.38
CA LEU A 68 4.92 13.45 7.77
C LEU A 68 6.39 13.00 7.62
N LEU A 69 7.19 13.81 6.91
CA LEU A 69 8.60 13.57 6.62
C LEU A 69 9.42 14.77 7.08
N GLY A 70 10.48 14.55 7.84
CA GLY A 70 11.48 15.59 8.14
C GLY A 70 12.01 15.53 9.57
N GLN A 71 11.26 14.96 10.51
CA GLN A 71 11.55 15.03 11.94
C GLN A 71 12.22 13.79 12.54
N ASN A 72 12.34 12.70 11.78
CA ASN A 72 13.01 11.48 12.21
C ASN A 72 12.56 10.97 13.59
N SER A 73 11.24 10.83 13.79
CA SER A 73 10.65 10.38 15.07
C SER A 73 11.27 9.06 15.57
N TYR A 74 11.61 8.15 14.65
CA TYR A 74 12.29 6.90 14.99
C TYR A 74 13.68 7.16 15.55
N GLY A 75 14.53 7.94 14.87
CA GLY A 75 15.87 8.25 15.34
C GLY A 75 15.89 9.01 16.67
N ALA A 76 14.91 9.90 16.91
CA ALA A 76 14.76 10.60 18.18
C ALA A 76 14.52 9.65 19.38
N THR A 77 13.93 8.48 19.13
CA THR A 77 13.64 7.46 20.17
C THR A 77 14.60 6.26 20.12
N HIS A 78 15.35 6.10 19.04
CA HIS A 78 16.26 4.98 18.78
C HIS A 78 17.65 5.49 18.33
N GLY A 79 18.30 6.29 19.19
CA GLY A 79 19.54 7.00 18.86
C GLY A 79 20.74 6.11 18.48
N SER A 80 20.70 4.81 18.76
CA SER A 80 21.73 3.86 18.35
C SER A 80 21.45 3.14 17.03
N ASP A 81 20.22 3.19 16.51
CA ASP A 81 19.81 2.48 15.30
C ASP A 81 19.83 3.40 14.07
N VAL A 82 21.00 3.99 13.83
CA VAL A 82 21.27 4.93 12.73
C VAL A 82 20.84 4.38 11.36
N PRO A 83 21.03 3.09 11.02
CA PRO A 83 20.58 2.54 9.73
C PRO A 83 19.07 2.67 9.47
N ASN A 84 18.24 2.69 10.52
CA ASN A 84 16.79 2.79 10.43
C ASN A 84 16.25 4.20 10.71
N TRP A 85 17.13 5.18 10.87
CA TRP A 85 16.72 6.58 10.91
C TRP A 85 16.03 6.97 9.60
N GLN A 86 15.35 8.11 9.64
CA GLN A 86 14.68 8.69 8.48
C GLN A 86 15.59 8.70 7.24
N GLN A 87 15.05 8.19 6.14
CA GLN A 87 15.72 8.11 4.86
C GLN A 87 15.45 9.37 4.03
N THR A 88 16.10 9.48 2.88
CA THR A 88 15.84 10.58 1.95
C THR A 88 14.39 10.57 1.44
N ILE A 89 13.86 11.73 1.03
CA ILE A 89 12.53 11.82 0.41
C ILE A 89 12.38 10.86 -0.79
N SER A 90 13.45 10.70 -1.59
CA SER A 90 13.48 9.79 -2.74
C SER A 90 13.27 8.32 -2.36
N HIS A 91 13.70 7.90 -1.16
CA HIS A 91 13.48 6.55 -0.64
C HIS A 91 11.97 6.31 -0.44
N TYR A 92 11.31 7.23 0.26
CA TYR A 92 9.87 7.16 0.50
C TYR A 92 9.07 7.32 -0.80
N CYS A 93 9.55 8.11 -1.75
CA CYS A 93 8.84 8.34 -3.00
C CYS A 93 8.82 7.14 -3.95
N GLN A 94 9.75 6.21 -3.83
CA GLN A 94 9.70 4.97 -4.60
C GLN A 94 8.62 4.01 -4.10
N ASP A 95 8.10 4.26 -2.90
CA ASP A 95 7.12 3.40 -2.29
C ASP A 95 5.72 3.74 -2.75
N THR A 96 5.12 2.80 -3.47
CA THR A 96 3.78 2.95 -4.03
C THR A 96 2.65 2.93 -2.98
N CYS A 97 2.95 2.68 -1.70
CA CYS A 97 1.99 2.82 -0.60
C CYS A 97 1.64 4.27 -0.30
N ILE A 98 2.54 5.20 -0.63
CA ILE A 98 2.49 6.61 -0.23
C ILE A 98 1.76 7.44 -1.29
N ASP A 99 0.78 8.25 -0.91
CA ASP A 99 0.11 9.15 -1.86
C ASP A 99 0.48 10.63 -1.61
N VAL A 100 0.68 11.02 -0.35
CA VAL A 100 0.96 12.41 0.04
C VAL A 100 2.07 12.47 1.09
N ILE A 101 2.98 13.44 0.96
CA ILE A 101 4.15 13.67 1.84
C ILE A 101 4.21 15.14 2.26
N PRO A 102 3.73 15.51 3.46
CA PRO A 102 4.00 16.81 4.03
C PRO A 102 5.42 16.82 4.59
N ILE A 103 6.20 17.76 4.09
CA ILE A 103 7.56 18.03 4.57
C ILE A 103 7.44 18.88 5.83
N ALA A 104 7.84 18.30 6.95
CA ALA A 104 7.70 18.78 8.31
C ALA A 104 9.07 19.20 8.87
N PHE A 105 9.34 20.48 9.18
CA PHE A 105 8.41 21.61 9.21
C PHE A 105 9.06 22.93 8.81
N VAL A 106 8.21 23.91 8.49
CA VAL A 106 8.48 25.30 8.84
C VAL A 106 8.02 25.52 10.28
N ASP A 107 8.94 25.48 11.23
CA ASP A 107 8.64 25.48 12.67
C ASP A 107 8.76 26.88 13.29
N SER A 108 9.27 27.88 12.57
CA SER A 108 9.34 29.26 13.05
C SER A 108 8.94 30.24 11.95
N PHE A 109 8.00 31.14 12.27
CA PHE A 109 7.58 32.22 11.36
C PHE A 109 7.07 33.48 12.07
N SER A 110 7.30 33.61 13.37
CA SER A 110 6.91 34.79 14.15
C SER A 110 7.58 36.10 13.70
N GLY A 111 8.74 36.02 13.03
CA GLY A 111 9.41 37.15 12.38
C GLY A 111 9.01 37.38 10.92
N GLY A 112 8.08 36.59 10.37
CA GLY A 112 7.69 36.64 8.95
C GLY A 112 8.66 35.97 7.97
N ILE A 113 9.72 35.33 8.48
CA ILE A 113 10.67 34.53 7.71
C ILE A 113 10.46 33.07 8.09
N PRO A 114 10.28 32.15 7.12
CA PRO A 114 10.15 30.72 7.40
C PRO A 114 11.51 30.14 7.80
N ASP A 115 11.58 29.46 8.95
CA ASP A 115 12.73 28.63 9.33
C ASP A 115 12.40 27.15 9.11
N LEU A 116 13.34 26.38 8.57
CA LEU A 116 13.15 24.97 8.18
C LEU A 116 13.93 24.05 9.11
N ASP A 117 13.22 23.26 9.91
CA ASP A 117 13.79 22.25 10.81
C ASP A 117 13.91 20.87 10.13
N ILE A 118 14.56 20.86 8.96
CA ILE A 118 14.76 19.64 8.14
C ILE A 118 16.09 19.57 7.38
N CYS A 119 16.89 20.66 7.40
CA CYS A 119 18.08 20.78 6.54
C CYS A 119 19.38 20.28 7.21
N ASP A 120 19.30 19.58 8.35
CA ASP A 120 20.44 19.29 9.22
C ASP A 120 21.32 18.10 8.82
N ASP A 121 21.25 17.64 7.57
CA ASP A 121 22.21 16.66 7.05
C ASP A 121 23.64 17.22 6.89
N ASN A 122 23.92 18.52 7.11
CA ASN A 122 25.28 19.12 7.12
C ASN A 122 25.39 20.51 7.81
N GLY A 123 24.47 20.91 8.69
CA GLY A 123 24.63 22.15 9.48
C GLY A 123 24.58 23.47 8.68
N VAL A 124 23.82 23.52 7.57
CA VAL A 124 23.48 24.78 6.89
C VAL A 124 21.98 25.02 7.04
N THR A 125 21.62 25.90 7.96
CA THR A 125 20.25 26.35 8.18
C THR A 125 19.67 27.00 6.91
N GLY A 126 18.47 26.60 6.51
CA GLY A 126 17.63 27.30 5.53
C GLY A 126 17.91 27.07 4.03
N ASN A 127 18.87 26.23 3.62
CA ASN A 127 19.06 25.87 2.20
C ASN A 127 19.06 24.35 2.00
N CYS A 128 17.89 23.83 1.66
CA CYS A 128 17.60 22.42 1.40
C CYS A 128 17.57 22.12 -0.11
N ALA A 129 18.37 22.80 -0.94
CA ALA A 129 18.31 22.63 -2.40
C ALA A 129 18.55 21.17 -2.86
N SER A 130 19.24 20.36 -2.05
CA SER A 130 19.40 18.92 -2.27
C SER A 130 18.08 18.13 -2.31
N LEU A 131 17.03 18.61 -1.62
CA LEU A 131 15.71 17.98 -1.64
C LEU A 131 14.94 18.24 -2.94
N ALA A 132 15.32 19.25 -3.73
CA ALA A 132 14.59 19.67 -4.93
C ALA A 132 14.35 18.53 -5.92
N ALA A 133 15.42 17.78 -6.25
CA ALA A 133 15.36 16.67 -7.19
C ALA A 133 14.49 15.52 -6.66
N GLY A 134 14.56 15.26 -5.34
CA GLY A 134 13.72 14.27 -4.68
C GLY A 134 12.24 14.65 -4.77
N ILE A 135 11.90 15.88 -4.38
CA ILE A 135 10.53 16.42 -4.45
C ILE A 135 9.96 16.29 -5.86
N GLN A 136 10.70 16.75 -6.88
CA GLN A 136 10.27 16.67 -8.28
C GLN A 136 10.09 15.22 -8.76
N ALA A 137 10.94 14.30 -8.31
CA ALA A 137 10.79 12.87 -8.62
C ALA A 137 9.53 12.28 -7.98
N CYS A 138 9.20 12.64 -6.73
CA CYS A 138 7.95 12.24 -6.07
C CYS A 138 6.72 12.70 -6.85
N GLN A 139 6.72 13.96 -7.27
CA GLN A 139 5.65 14.56 -8.06
C GLN A 139 5.50 13.89 -9.42
N ALA A 140 6.62 13.56 -10.08
CA ALA A 140 6.61 12.79 -11.33
C ALA A 140 6.03 11.38 -11.16
N MET A 141 6.10 10.79 -9.96
CA MET A 141 5.45 9.53 -9.61
C MET A 141 3.98 9.70 -9.17
N GLY A 142 3.43 10.91 -9.27
CA GLY A 142 2.04 11.21 -8.95
C GLY A 142 1.78 11.41 -7.45
N LYS A 143 2.81 11.59 -6.63
CA LYS A 143 2.64 11.91 -5.20
C LYS A 143 2.46 13.41 -5.02
N LEU A 144 1.65 13.78 -4.04
CA LEU A 144 1.55 15.17 -3.59
C LEU A 144 2.62 15.43 -2.53
N VAL A 145 3.39 16.49 -2.69
CA VAL A 145 4.39 16.93 -1.71
C VAL A 145 4.01 18.32 -1.21
N THR A 146 3.68 18.44 0.06
CA THR A 146 3.22 19.71 0.68
C THR A 146 4.23 20.21 1.70
N LEU A 147 4.17 21.51 2.05
CA LEU A 147 4.96 22.08 3.14
C LEU A 147 4.13 22.10 4.42
N SER A 148 4.59 21.47 5.51
CA SER A 148 3.91 21.53 6.79
C SER A 148 4.45 22.68 7.66
N LEU A 149 3.57 23.52 8.19
CA LEU A 149 3.90 24.63 9.08
C LEU A 149 3.51 24.29 10.52
N GLY A 150 4.38 24.53 11.49
CA GLY A 150 4.10 24.32 12.91
C GLY A 150 4.91 23.19 13.53
N GLY A 151 4.22 22.15 14.01
CA GLY A 151 4.77 21.04 14.78
C GLY A 151 4.71 21.25 16.30
N GLY A 152 4.58 20.15 17.04
CA GLY A 152 4.41 20.15 18.51
C GLY A 152 5.57 20.72 19.32
N GLY A 153 6.76 20.83 18.73
CA GLY A 153 7.95 21.41 19.38
C GLY A 153 8.02 22.94 19.28
N SER A 154 7.25 23.56 18.38
CA SER A 154 7.37 24.98 18.11
C SER A 154 6.61 25.85 19.11
N THR A 155 7.25 26.92 19.58
CA THR A 155 6.57 28.03 20.26
C THR A 155 6.51 29.29 19.39
N THR A 156 7.23 29.33 18.26
CA THR A 156 7.42 30.52 17.41
C THR A 156 6.70 30.42 16.06
N ALA A 157 6.04 29.29 15.78
CA ALA A 157 5.10 29.11 14.68
C ALA A 157 3.75 29.79 15.00
N ARG A 158 3.71 31.12 14.91
CA ARG A 158 2.50 31.91 15.16
C ARG A 158 2.50 33.23 14.39
N PHE A 159 1.31 33.71 14.04
CA PHE A 159 1.14 35.03 13.43
C PHE A 159 0.86 36.12 14.47
N ALA A 160 1.41 37.32 14.23
CA ALA A 160 1.10 38.50 15.04
C ALA A 160 -0.25 39.15 14.67
N SER A 161 -0.69 39.01 13.41
CA SER A 161 -1.96 39.56 12.90
C SER A 161 -2.34 38.91 11.57
N ASP A 162 -3.57 39.13 11.12
CA ASP A 162 -4.04 38.70 9.78
C ASP A 162 -3.24 39.35 8.64
N SER A 163 -2.79 40.59 8.81
CA SER A 163 -1.93 41.26 7.82
C SER A 163 -0.56 40.60 7.76
N ALA A 164 0.04 40.25 8.90
CA ALA A 164 1.30 39.53 8.94
C ALA A 164 1.17 38.14 8.30
N ALA A 165 0.05 37.46 8.56
CA ALA A 165 -0.26 36.16 7.97
C ALA A 165 -0.46 36.23 6.45
N THR A 166 -1.09 37.29 5.95
CA THR A 166 -1.24 37.54 4.51
C THR A 166 0.10 37.79 3.83
N SER A 167 0.96 38.64 4.43
CA SER A 167 2.32 38.85 3.92
C SER A 167 3.15 37.57 3.94
N PHE A 168 3.00 36.76 4.99
CA PHE A 168 3.69 35.48 5.08
C PHE A 168 3.20 34.47 4.04
N ALA A 169 1.91 34.48 3.69
CA ALA A 169 1.40 33.68 2.57
C ALA A 169 2.06 34.05 1.24
N ASP A 170 2.34 35.35 1.00
CA ASP A 170 3.11 35.79 -0.17
C ASP A 170 4.56 35.27 -0.11
N THR A 171 5.20 35.27 1.06
CA THR A 171 6.53 34.67 1.26
C THR A 171 6.50 33.18 0.92
N ILE A 172 5.59 32.41 1.53
CA ILE A 172 5.44 30.97 1.28
C ILE A 172 5.15 30.67 -0.20
N TRP A 173 4.34 31.50 -0.85
CA TRP A 173 4.07 31.39 -2.29
C TRP A 173 5.33 31.55 -3.14
N ASN A 174 6.14 32.57 -2.85
CA ASN A 174 7.34 32.91 -3.61
C ASN A 174 8.51 31.98 -3.35
N ASP A 175 8.62 31.43 -2.15
CA ASP A 175 9.78 30.64 -1.73
C ASP A 175 9.61 29.14 -2.04
N PHE A 176 8.38 28.61 -1.92
CA PHE A 176 8.13 27.16 -1.96
C PHE A 176 7.16 26.73 -3.06
N LEU A 177 6.35 27.64 -3.58
CA LEU A 177 5.18 27.30 -4.39
C LEU A 177 5.28 28.03 -5.73
N GLY A 178 4.17 28.46 -6.32
CA GLY A 178 4.12 28.95 -7.70
C GLY A 178 4.61 30.38 -7.93
N GLY A 179 5.03 31.09 -6.87
CA GLY A 179 5.59 32.43 -6.97
C GLY A 179 7.07 32.42 -7.36
N SER A 180 7.69 33.60 -7.33
CA SER A 180 9.09 33.79 -7.70
C SER A 180 9.82 34.64 -6.65
N GLY A 181 10.50 33.97 -5.72
CA GLY A 181 11.37 34.59 -4.71
C GLY A 181 12.85 34.43 -5.05
N SER A 182 13.70 35.32 -4.50
CA SER A 182 15.16 35.16 -4.53
C SER A 182 15.65 34.10 -3.53
N HIS A 183 14.84 33.79 -2.52
CA HIS A 183 15.08 32.76 -1.52
C HIS A 183 14.20 31.55 -1.84
N ARG A 184 14.76 30.49 -2.43
CA ARG A 184 14.03 29.24 -2.70
C ARG A 184 14.72 28.08 -2.01
N PRO A 185 14.31 27.72 -0.78
CA PRO A 185 14.99 26.70 0.01
C PRO A 185 15.05 25.32 -0.66
N PHE A 186 14.06 24.98 -1.50
CA PHE A 186 14.07 23.74 -2.30
C PHE A 186 14.43 23.99 -3.77
N GLY A 187 15.21 25.04 -4.05
CA GLY A 187 15.63 25.40 -5.40
C GLY A 187 14.44 25.58 -6.35
N ALA A 188 14.48 24.90 -7.50
CA ALA A 188 13.44 24.98 -8.53
C ALA A 188 12.20 24.12 -8.23
N ALA A 189 12.14 23.41 -7.10
CA ALA A 189 10.95 22.66 -6.75
C ALA A 189 9.78 23.60 -6.41
N VAL A 190 8.57 23.19 -6.83
CA VAL A 190 7.31 23.86 -6.57
C VAL A 190 6.42 22.83 -5.89
N LEU A 191 6.12 23.05 -4.61
CA LEU A 191 5.30 22.13 -3.83
C LEU A 191 3.84 22.13 -4.27
N ASP A 192 3.12 21.08 -3.92
CA ASP A 192 1.71 20.88 -4.29
C ASP A 192 0.74 21.59 -3.37
N GLY A 193 1.21 22.08 -2.22
CA GLY A 193 0.38 22.84 -1.30
C GLY A 193 1.03 23.05 0.06
N VAL A 194 0.20 23.47 1.00
CA VAL A 194 0.58 23.75 2.38
C VAL A 194 -0.27 22.87 3.29
N ASP A 195 0.38 22.27 4.27
CA ASP A 195 -0.20 21.65 5.44
C ASP A 195 0.07 22.58 6.63
N LEU A 196 -0.88 22.69 7.54
CA LEU A 196 -0.74 23.54 8.71
C LEU A 196 -0.93 22.64 9.93
N ASP A 197 0.16 22.29 10.59
CA ASP A 197 0.19 21.48 11.80
C ASP A 197 0.41 22.38 13.03
N ILE A 198 -0.55 23.27 13.29
CA ILE A 198 -0.41 24.25 14.37
C ILE A 198 -0.85 23.61 15.69
N GLU A 199 0.12 23.42 16.59
CA GLU A 199 -0.08 22.74 17.87
C GLU A 199 0.09 23.65 19.10
N SER A 200 0.44 24.92 18.91
CA SER A 200 0.60 25.90 19.99
C SER A 200 0.28 27.33 19.53
N GLY A 201 0.18 28.28 20.48
CA GLY A 201 0.08 29.71 20.17
C GLY A 201 -1.33 30.27 20.19
N THR A 202 -1.77 30.90 19.09
CA THR A 202 -3.10 31.56 18.99
C THR A 202 -3.73 31.28 17.64
N ASN A 203 -5.06 31.35 17.54
CA ASN A 203 -5.79 31.13 16.28
C ASN A 203 -5.65 32.28 15.25
N THR A 204 -4.90 33.33 15.58
CA THR A 204 -4.76 34.55 14.77
C THR A 204 -4.09 34.26 13.43
N GLY A 205 -4.58 34.86 12.34
CA GLY A 205 -3.89 34.86 11.05
C GLY A 205 -4.12 33.66 10.14
N TYR A 206 -4.42 32.46 10.66
CA TYR A 206 -4.47 31.25 9.82
C TYR A 206 -5.56 31.28 8.74
N ALA A 207 -6.73 31.87 9.03
CA ALA A 207 -7.79 32.06 8.04
C ALA A 207 -7.35 33.03 6.92
N ALA A 208 -6.68 34.13 7.29
CA ALA A 208 -6.15 35.11 6.33
C ALA A 208 -5.02 34.51 5.48
N PHE A 209 -4.09 33.78 6.10
CA PHE A 209 -3.03 33.04 5.41
C PHE A 209 -3.62 32.05 4.39
N ALA A 210 -4.52 31.16 4.82
CA ALA A 210 -5.09 30.14 3.95
C ALA A 210 -5.93 30.77 2.81
N THR A 211 -6.69 31.83 3.10
CA THR A 211 -7.43 32.60 2.08
C THR A 211 -6.50 33.23 1.06
N ARG A 212 -5.37 33.80 1.52
CA ARG A 212 -4.37 34.40 0.64
C ARG A 212 -3.70 33.36 -0.25
N ILE A 213 -3.27 32.23 0.30
CA ILE A 213 -2.77 31.08 -0.47
C ILE A 213 -3.79 30.68 -1.54
N ARG A 214 -5.06 30.47 -1.18
CA ARG A 214 -6.10 30.14 -2.17
C ARG A 214 -6.26 31.20 -3.27
N THR A 215 -6.19 32.47 -2.91
CA THR A 215 -6.26 33.59 -3.86
C THR A 215 -5.10 33.55 -4.85
N LEU A 216 -3.88 33.27 -4.37
CA LEU A 216 -2.69 33.11 -5.22
C LEU A 216 -2.80 31.88 -6.13
N TRP A 217 -3.51 30.85 -5.69
CA TRP A 217 -3.84 29.64 -6.47
C TRP A 217 -4.95 29.83 -7.49
N ALA A 218 -5.65 30.96 -7.57
CA ALA A 218 -6.77 31.14 -8.50
C ALA A 218 -6.36 31.16 -10.01
N GLY A 219 -5.16 30.66 -10.35
CA GLY A 219 -4.72 30.23 -11.68
C GLY A 219 -4.07 28.83 -11.75
N ALA A 220 -4.10 28.02 -10.68
CA ALA A 220 -3.56 26.66 -10.61
C ALA A 220 -4.33 25.80 -9.57
N SER A 221 -4.79 24.63 -9.96
CA SER A 221 -5.63 23.73 -9.14
C SER A 221 -4.78 22.72 -8.34
N LYS A 222 -4.49 22.96 -7.04
CA LYS A 222 -3.81 21.98 -6.16
C LYS A 222 -4.15 22.11 -4.65
N PRO A 223 -3.99 21.04 -3.83
CA PRO A 223 -4.68 20.87 -2.54
C PRO A 223 -3.95 21.36 -1.25
N VAL A 224 -4.71 21.62 -0.17
CA VAL A 224 -4.26 22.09 1.18
C VAL A 224 -4.83 21.19 2.31
N PRO A 225 -3.99 20.49 3.11
CA PRO A 225 -4.41 19.65 4.27
C PRO A 225 -4.20 20.19 5.73
N TYR A 226 -4.71 19.52 6.81
CA TYR A 226 -4.67 20.04 8.22
C TYR A 226 -5.00 19.13 9.47
N PRO A 227 -4.24 19.09 10.60
CA PRO A 227 -4.64 18.57 11.96
C PRO A 227 -5.01 19.56 13.12
N ASP A 228 -6.17 19.38 13.80
CA ASP A 228 -6.89 20.33 14.71
C ASP A 228 -6.38 20.64 16.15
N ALA A 229 -6.47 21.94 16.50
CA ALA A 229 -7.02 22.57 17.73
C ALA A 229 -6.90 24.12 17.66
N TRP A 230 -5.85 24.61 16.98
CA TRP A 230 -5.45 26.04 16.94
C TRP A 230 -5.89 26.80 15.68
N VAL A 231 -6.76 26.21 14.86
CA VAL A 231 -7.23 26.81 13.60
C VAL A 231 -8.73 26.68 13.37
N GLY A 232 -9.50 26.38 14.41
CA GLY A 232 -10.94 26.17 14.28
C GLY A 232 -11.65 27.30 13.51
N ASN A 233 -11.17 28.55 13.64
CA ASN A 233 -11.67 29.65 12.82
C ASN A 233 -11.41 29.45 11.31
N ALA A 234 -10.17 29.11 10.92
CA ALA A 234 -9.84 28.85 9.52
C ALA A 234 -10.65 27.68 8.96
N LEU A 235 -10.73 26.56 9.68
CA LEU A 235 -11.51 25.37 9.26
C LEU A 235 -12.97 25.72 8.91
N ASN A 236 -13.57 26.63 9.67
CA ASN A 236 -14.96 27.02 9.46
C ASN A 236 -15.18 28.13 8.43
N THR A 237 -14.12 28.79 7.96
CA THR A 237 -14.22 29.99 7.09
C THR A 237 -13.50 29.87 5.76
N VAL A 238 -12.59 28.90 5.60
CA VAL A 238 -11.76 28.73 4.39
C VAL A 238 -11.99 27.37 3.74
N TRP A 239 -11.85 27.31 2.42
CA TRP A 239 -11.92 26.08 1.64
C TRP A 239 -10.68 25.19 1.86
N PHE A 240 -10.85 24.01 2.45
CA PHE A 240 -9.80 22.99 2.66
C PHE A 240 -10.04 21.73 1.83
N ASP A 241 -8.98 21.05 1.38
CA ASP A 241 -9.11 19.80 0.61
C ASP A 241 -9.09 18.57 1.52
N ALA A 242 -8.27 18.61 2.58
CA ALA A 242 -8.13 17.52 3.52
C ALA A 242 -7.94 18.00 4.97
N VAL A 243 -8.33 17.16 5.93
CA VAL A 243 -8.11 17.35 7.36
C VAL A 243 -7.58 16.04 7.94
N TYR A 244 -6.38 16.09 8.50
CA TYR A 244 -5.64 14.99 9.12
C TYR A 244 -5.84 15.00 10.63
N VAL A 245 -6.97 14.54 11.14
CA VAL A 245 -7.24 14.64 12.59
C VAL A 245 -6.30 13.71 13.37
N GLN A 246 -5.49 14.26 14.28
CA GLN A 246 -4.55 13.46 15.10
C GLN A 246 -5.28 12.67 16.19
N PHE A 247 -5.85 11.50 15.86
CA PHE A 247 -6.54 10.61 16.80
C PHE A 247 -5.57 9.84 17.73
N TYR A 248 -4.66 10.55 18.40
CA TYR A 248 -3.70 9.98 19.34
C TYR A 248 -3.11 10.96 20.35
N LYS A 249 -3.48 12.25 20.35
CA LYS A 249 -3.02 13.15 21.40
C LYS A 249 -3.82 12.91 22.68
N LYS A 250 -3.15 12.71 23.82
CA LYS A 250 -3.79 12.44 25.12
C LYS A 250 -4.90 13.45 25.49
N ILE A 251 -4.78 14.70 25.04
CA ILE A 251 -5.75 15.77 25.31
C ILE A 251 -7.14 15.52 24.68
N ILE A 252 -7.23 14.73 23.61
CA ILE A 252 -8.50 14.59 22.87
C ILE A 252 -9.40 13.49 23.43
N ASN A 253 -8.90 12.60 24.31
CA ASN A 253 -9.57 11.40 24.85
C ASN A 253 -10.30 10.50 23.81
N SER A 254 -10.14 10.79 22.52
CA SER A 254 -10.92 10.28 21.39
C SER A 254 -10.06 9.55 20.36
N GLY A 255 -8.85 9.14 20.76
CA GLY A 255 -7.88 8.51 19.87
C GLY A 255 -8.31 7.15 19.31
N VAL A 256 -7.49 6.58 18.43
CA VAL A 256 -7.76 5.30 17.75
C VAL A 256 -8.00 4.14 18.73
N LYS A 257 -7.38 4.18 19.91
CA LYS A 257 -7.61 3.21 21.00
C LYS A 257 -9.02 3.27 21.60
N SER A 258 -9.69 4.42 21.47
CA SER A 258 -11.03 4.65 22.01
C SER A 258 -12.12 4.08 21.10
N TYR A 259 -11.81 3.54 19.92
CA TYR A 259 -12.81 2.89 19.06
C TYR A 259 -13.24 1.52 19.62
N PRO A 260 -14.54 1.15 19.57
CA PRO A 260 -15.71 1.90 19.10
C PRO A 260 -16.48 2.59 20.24
N SER A 261 -15.80 3.01 21.31
CA SER A 261 -16.46 3.65 22.45
C SER A 261 -17.07 5.01 22.08
N ALA A 262 -17.89 5.56 22.99
CA ALA A 262 -18.48 6.89 22.85
C ALA A 262 -17.45 8.02 22.68
N ASN A 263 -16.20 7.78 23.07
CA ASN A 263 -15.14 8.76 22.89
C ASN A 263 -14.60 8.80 21.45
N TRP A 264 -14.82 7.78 20.61
CA TRP A 264 -14.46 7.85 19.19
C TRP A 264 -15.38 8.83 18.46
N ASN A 265 -14.84 9.99 18.06
CA ASN A 265 -15.64 11.13 17.60
C ASN A 265 -15.53 11.45 16.10
N PHE A 266 -15.17 10.47 15.26
CA PHE A 266 -15.10 10.70 13.80
C PHE A 266 -16.44 11.17 13.22
N ALA A 267 -17.57 10.75 13.81
CA ALA A 267 -18.91 11.25 13.43
C ALA A 267 -19.04 12.77 13.54
N THR A 268 -18.42 13.37 14.56
CA THR A 268 -18.39 14.83 14.76
C THR A 268 -17.64 15.51 13.62
N TRP A 269 -16.47 14.96 13.25
CA TRP A 269 -15.67 15.45 12.12
C TRP A 269 -16.39 15.29 10.78
N ASN A 270 -17.07 14.17 10.56
CA ASN A 270 -17.89 13.99 9.36
C ASN A 270 -19.05 14.99 9.31
N THR A 271 -19.74 15.23 10.43
CA THR A 271 -20.82 16.21 10.52
C THR A 271 -20.32 17.62 10.19
N TRP A 272 -19.19 18.02 10.77
CA TRP A 272 -18.52 19.27 10.41
C TRP A 272 -18.18 19.32 8.91
N ALA A 273 -17.55 18.27 8.36
CA ALA A 273 -17.11 18.21 6.97
C ALA A 273 -18.27 18.39 5.97
N THR A 274 -19.45 17.86 6.28
CA THR A 274 -20.64 18.04 5.43
C THR A 274 -21.15 19.49 5.37
N GLY A 275 -20.83 20.31 6.38
CA GLY A 275 -21.19 21.73 6.45
C GLY A 275 -20.00 22.69 6.24
N ALA A 276 -18.81 22.16 5.92
CA ALA A 276 -17.61 22.96 5.75
C ALA A 276 -17.67 23.80 4.46
N PRO A 277 -16.87 24.89 4.35
CA PRO A 277 -16.80 25.69 3.13
C PRO A 277 -16.50 24.87 1.87
N ASN A 278 -15.73 23.79 1.99
CA ASN A 278 -15.63 22.74 0.99
C ASN A 278 -16.43 21.50 1.44
N PRO A 279 -17.63 21.22 0.89
CA PRO A 279 -18.40 20.04 1.29
C PRO A 279 -17.74 18.71 0.87
N ASN A 280 -16.77 18.74 -0.05
CA ASN A 280 -16.01 17.58 -0.50
C ASN A 280 -14.71 17.36 0.30
N VAL A 281 -14.47 18.15 1.36
CA VAL A 281 -13.28 18.01 2.21
C VAL A 281 -13.15 16.57 2.72
N LYS A 282 -11.93 16.04 2.70
CA LYS A 282 -11.62 14.68 3.13
C LYS A 282 -11.02 14.65 4.54
N VAL A 283 -11.64 13.91 5.44
CA VAL A 283 -11.18 13.72 6.82
C VAL A 283 -10.42 12.39 6.93
N PHE A 284 -9.21 12.44 7.44
CA PHE A 284 -8.33 11.29 7.62
C PHE A 284 -8.17 10.96 9.10
N ILE A 285 -7.96 9.67 9.36
CA ILE A 285 -7.55 9.20 10.67
C ILE A 285 -6.03 9.39 10.80
N GLY A 286 -5.60 10.39 11.57
CA GLY A 286 -4.21 10.49 12.03
C GLY A 286 -3.93 9.48 13.14
N ALA A 287 -2.87 8.69 13.00
CA ALA A 287 -2.49 7.66 13.98
C ALA A 287 -0.96 7.58 14.16
N PRO A 288 -0.46 7.13 15.33
CA PRO A 288 0.95 6.87 15.54
C PRO A 288 1.34 5.63 14.75
N ALA A 289 2.49 5.67 14.08
CA ALA A 289 2.97 4.54 13.29
C ALA A 289 3.67 3.46 14.12
N SER A 290 3.91 3.71 15.41
CA SER A 290 4.69 2.87 16.32
C SER A 290 4.35 3.20 17.78
N THR A 291 4.66 2.31 18.71
CA THR A 291 4.49 2.52 20.17
C THR A 291 5.32 3.68 20.72
N THR A 292 6.37 4.09 20.01
CA THR A 292 7.26 5.21 20.40
C THR A 292 7.00 6.48 19.60
N ALA A 293 6.07 6.46 18.65
CA ALA A 293 5.80 7.62 17.80
C ALA A 293 4.98 8.71 18.49
N ALA A 294 4.21 8.36 19.52
CA ALA A 294 3.33 9.28 20.26
C ALA A 294 3.33 8.93 21.76
N ASP A 295 2.45 9.59 22.52
CA ASP A 295 2.25 9.30 23.95
C ASP A 295 1.98 7.80 24.20
N ALA A 296 2.49 7.31 25.33
CA ALA A 296 2.35 5.91 25.71
C ALA A 296 0.88 5.46 25.73
N GLY A 297 0.60 4.37 25.02
CA GLY A 297 -0.72 3.76 24.95
C GLY A 297 -1.65 4.37 23.91
N GLU A 298 -1.17 5.21 22.99
CA GLU A 298 -1.97 5.78 21.90
C GLU A 298 -1.88 4.97 20.59
N TYR A 299 -0.83 4.16 20.44
CA TYR A 299 -0.64 3.25 19.32
C TYR A 299 -1.60 2.05 19.38
N VAL A 300 -2.07 1.61 18.20
CA VAL A 300 -2.78 0.34 18.01
C VAL A 300 -2.14 -0.44 16.86
N SER A 301 -2.33 -1.76 16.81
CA SER A 301 -1.77 -2.60 15.74
C SER A 301 -2.30 -2.20 14.35
N ALA A 302 -1.58 -2.60 13.29
CA ALA A 302 -1.99 -2.32 11.92
C ALA A 302 -3.36 -2.94 11.60
N SER A 303 -3.61 -4.16 12.09
CA SER A 303 -4.90 -4.84 11.95
C SER A 303 -6.04 -4.07 12.65
N THR A 304 -5.79 -3.53 13.83
CA THR A 304 -6.75 -2.73 14.59
C THR A 304 -7.05 -1.42 13.86
N LEU A 305 -6.01 -0.65 13.51
CA LEU A 305 -6.17 0.61 12.79
C LEU A 305 -6.84 0.39 11.42
N GLY A 306 -6.47 -0.66 10.71
CA GLY A 306 -7.11 -1.05 9.45
C GLY A 306 -8.60 -1.35 9.63
N SER A 307 -8.98 -2.09 10.67
CA SER A 307 -10.39 -2.37 11.00
C SER A 307 -11.17 -1.10 11.32
N ILE A 308 -10.59 -0.19 12.11
CA ILE A 308 -11.17 1.13 12.42
C ILE A 308 -11.38 1.92 11.13
N ALA A 309 -10.38 1.96 10.26
CA ALA A 309 -10.43 2.71 9.01
C ALA A 309 -11.46 2.14 8.03
N LEU A 310 -11.58 0.81 7.92
CA LEU A 310 -12.61 0.15 7.12
C LEU A 310 -14.02 0.44 7.63
N ALA A 311 -14.24 0.37 8.94
CA ALA A 311 -15.54 0.69 9.55
C ALA A 311 -15.90 2.18 9.40
N THR A 312 -14.92 3.07 9.60
CA THR A 312 -15.07 4.52 9.41
C THR A 312 -15.41 4.83 7.96
N ARG A 313 -14.72 4.20 7.00
CA ARG A 313 -15.04 4.32 5.57
C ARG A 313 -16.47 3.91 5.25
N ALA A 314 -16.95 2.81 5.83
CA ALA A 314 -18.31 2.33 5.58
C ALA A 314 -19.37 3.27 6.17
N GLY A 315 -19.06 3.99 7.25
CA GLY A 315 -20.00 4.85 7.96
C GLY A 315 -20.03 6.32 7.52
N TYR A 316 -18.97 6.83 6.90
CA TYR A 316 -18.78 8.29 6.73
C TYR A 316 -18.29 8.67 5.32
N SER A 317 -19.08 9.50 4.62
CA SER A 317 -18.83 9.92 3.23
C SER A 317 -17.59 10.81 3.05
N ASN A 318 -17.23 11.56 4.08
CA ASN A 318 -16.07 12.45 4.05
C ASN A 318 -14.78 11.74 4.44
N PHE A 319 -14.79 10.43 4.73
CA PHE A 319 -13.57 9.67 4.99
C PHE A 319 -12.59 9.75 3.80
N GLY A 320 -11.35 10.16 4.07
CA GLY A 320 -10.27 10.34 3.10
C GLY A 320 -9.22 9.25 3.10
N GLY A 321 -8.96 8.64 4.26
CA GLY A 321 -7.88 7.67 4.43
C GLY A 321 -7.24 7.74 5.82
N VAL A 322 -5.95 7.37 5.89
CA VAL A 322 -5.14 7.34 7.12
C VAL A 322 -3.90 8.20 6.94
N MET A 323 -3.57 8.96 7.97
CA MET A 323 -2.32 9.71 8.12
C MET A 323 -1.49 9.07 9.22
N LEU A 324 -0.19 8.89 8.99
CA LEU A 324 0.71 8.32 10.00
C LEU A 324 1.83 9.27 10.41
N TRP A 325 2.02 9.35 11.73
CA TRP A 325 3.14 10.01 12.37
C TRP A 325 4.18 8.95 12.80
N ASP A 326 5.38 8.89 12.24
CA ASP A 326 5.84 9.50 10.99
C ASP A 326 6.41 8.42 10.03
N ALA A 327 6.98 8.82 8.90
CA ALA A 327 7.57 7.89 7.92
C ALA A 327 8.65 6.97 8.48
N SER A 328 9.54 7.50 9.32
CA SER A 328 10.63 6.73 9.91
C SER A 328 10.10 5.63 10.83
N GLN A 329 9.12 5.97 11.65
CA GLN A 329 8.46 5.03 12.56
C GLN A 329 7.70 3.94 11.82
N ALA A 330 6.95 4.29 10.77
CA ALA A 330 6.17 3.32 10.02
C ALA A 330 7.04 2.31 9.27
N TYR A 331 8.16 2.76 8.70
CA TYR A 331 9.09 1.90 7.99
C TYR A 331 9.79 0.92 8.94
N ALA A 332 10.30 1.43 10.07
CA ALA A 332 10.98 0.63 11.08
C ALA A 332 10.02 -0.33 11.80
N ASN A 333 8.75 0.05 11.96
CA ASN A 333 7.70 -0.82 12.51
C ASN A 333 7.16 -1.80 11.45
N SER A 334 8.06 -2.60 10.87
CA SER A 334 7.73 -3.69 9.93
C SER A 334 6.82 -3.26 8.78
N ARG A 335 7.06 -2.08 8.21
CA ARG A 335 6.24 -1.52 7.12
C ARG A 335 4.76 -1.38 7.51
N PHE A 336 4.51 -0.83 8.69
CA PHE A 336 3.18 -0.56 9.24
C PHE A 336 2.29 0.19 8.23
N ASP A 337 2.89 1.10 7.47
CA ASP A 337 2.27 1.82 6.37
C ASP A 337 1.65 0.93 5.29
N ARG A 338 2.41 -0.08 4.84
CA ARG A 338 2.00 -1.00 3.80
C ARG A 338 0.85 -1.87 4.30
N ALA A 339 0.94 -2.33 5.54
CA ALA A 339 -0.12 -3.14 6.15
C ALA A 339 -1.46 -2.39 6.13
N ILE A 340 -1.48 -1.11 6.54
CA ILE A 340 -2.68 -0.27 6.48
C ILE A 340 -3.17 -0.06 5.05
N LYS A 341 -2.27 0.29 4.12
CA LYS A 341 -2.64 0.52 2.72
C LYS A 341 -3.23 -0.72 2.07
N ASN A 342 -2.68 -1.89 2.33
CA ASN A 342 -3.18 -3.15 1.81
C ASN A 342 -4.58 -3.47 2.37
N ILE A 343 -4.82 -3.24 3.67
CA ILE A 343 -6.15 -3.42 4.28
C ILE A 343 -7.16 -2.47 3.64
N LEU A 344 -6.80 -1.20 3.46
CA LEU A 344 -7.69 -0.20 2.86
C LEU A 344 -8.01 -0.49 1.39
N THR A 345 -7.04 -0.94 0.61
CA THR A 345 -7.23 -1.19 -0.82
C THR A 345 -7.75 -2.59 -1.14
N GLY A 346 -7.67 -3.53 -0.19
CA GLY A 346 -8.00 -4.94 -0.42
C GLY A 346 -7.05 -5.63 -1.41
N THR A 347 -5.87 -5.04 -1.66
CA THR A 347 -4.89 -5.55 -2.63
C THR A 347 -3.48 -5.42 -2.09
N ASN A 348 -2.63 -6.42 -2.32
CA ASN A 348 -1.20 -6.38 -2.01
C ASN A 348 -0.38 -5.72 -3.14
N ASN A 349 -0.89 -4.62 -3.70
CA ASN A 349 -0.35 -4.02 -4.92
C ASN A 349 0.74 -2.98 -4.67
N CYS A 350 1.11 -2.74 -3.41
CA CYS A 350 2.09 -1.72 -3.07
C CYS A 350 3.49 -2.36 -2.91
N SER A 351 4.44 -1.95 -3.76
CA SER A 351 5.86 -2.27 -3.70
C SER A 351 6.67 -1.11 -3.11
N ALA A 352 7.69 -1.44 -2.30
CA ALA A 352 8.72 -0.51 -1.84
C ALA A 352 9.59 0.05 -2.96
N ASN A 353 9.68 -0.67 -4.08
CA ASN A 353 10.48 -0.29 -5.23
C ASN A 353 9.59 -0.29 -6.47
N GLY A 354 9.29 0.89 -6.99
CA GLY A 354 8.90 1.03 -8.39
C GLY A 354 10.01 0.48 -9.28
N SER A 355 9.76 -0.65 -9.94
CA SER A 355 10.74 -1.31 -10.80
C SER A 355 10.95 -0.52 -12.10
N GLY A 356 12.08 0.18 -12.20
CA GLY A 356 12.81 0.36 -13.45
C GLY A 356 13.98 -0.63 -13.46
N GLY A 357 14.00 -1.52 -14.45
CA GLY A 357 14.84 -2.73 -14.45
C GLY A 357 16.36 -2.50 -14.48
N GLY A 358 17.08 -3.50 -13.98
CA GLY A 358 18.53 -3.64 -14.06
C GLY A 358 19.02 -4.68 -13.06
N GLY A 359 19.47 -5.84 -13.54
CA GLY A 359 19.70 -7.04 -12.73
C GLY A 359 20.93 -7.01 -11.83
N GLY A 360 20.97 -7.98 -10.89
CA GLY A 360 22.14 -8.26 -10.06
C GLY A 360 21.88 -9.11 -8.82
N GLY A 361 21.69 -10.42 -9.01
CA GLY A 361 22.23 -11.51 -8.17
C GLY A 361 21.98 -11.59 -6.64
N GLY A 362 21.22 -12.63 -6.24
CA GLY A 362 21.36 -13.36 -4.97
C GLY A 362 20.34 -12.97 -3.88
N GLY A 363 19.45 -13.82 -3.38
CA GLY A 363 19.13 -15.21 -3.63
C GLY A 363 17.96 -15.63 -2.72
N GLY A 364 17.02 -16.42 -3.25
CA GLY A 364 16.12 -17.31 -2.50
C GLY A 364 14.87 -16.71 -1.84
N GLY A 365 13.67 -17.14 -2.30
CA GLY A 365 12.48 -17.13 -1.44
C GLY A 365 11.13 -16.76 -2.06
N GLY A 366 10.89 -17.02 -3.35
CA GLY A 366 9.53 -16.98 -3.89
C GLY A 366 8.66 -18.07 -3.25
N GLY A 367 7.68 -17.70 -2.43
CA GLY A 367 6.70 -18.63 -1.89
C GLY A 367 6.21 -18.37 -0.47
N CYS A 368 6.82 -17.42 0.25
CA CYS A 368 6.44 -17.17 1.62
C CYS A 368 5.10 -16.43 1.74
N THR A 369 4.11 -17.06 2.39
CA THR A 369 2.78 -16.47 2.64
C THR A 369 2.68 -15.80 4.01
N GLN A 370 3.51 -16.22 4.96
CA GLN A 370 3.65 -15.56 6.25
C GLN A 370 5.13 -15.45 6.60
N THR A 371 5.55 -14.23 6.90
CA THR A 371 6.94 -13.92 7.23
C THR A 371 7.08 -13.47 8.67
N TYR A 372 8.28 -13.65 9.21
CA TYR A 372 8.72 -13.17 10.50
C TYR A 372 10.01 -12.38 10.34
N THR A 373 10.03 -11.14 10.81
CA THR A 373 11.27 -10.35 10.80
C THR A 373 12.02 -10.60 12.10
N VAL A 374 13.26 -11.07 11.99
CA VAL A 374 14.16 -11.27 13.14
C VAL A 374 14.35 -9.95 13.88
N VAL A 375 14.10 -9.95 15.18
CA VAL A 375 14.34 -8.82 16.09
C VAL A 375 15.50 -9.14 17.05
N SER A 376 15.97 -8.10 17.75
CA SER A 376 17.03 -8.26 18.75
C SER A 376 16.62 -9.24 19.85
N GLY A 377 17.49 -10.21 20.15
CA GLY A 377 17.27 -11.23 21.17
C GLY A 377 16.55 -12.50 20.67
N ASP A 378 16.30 -12.62 19.37
CA ASP A 378 15.71 -13.83 18.80
C ASP A 378 16.67 -15.02 18.79
N THR A 379 16.14 -16.15 19.25
CA THR A 379 16.66 -17.50 19.06
C THR A 379 15.60 -18.32 18.33
N CYS A 380 15.96 -19.48 17.74
CA CYS A 380 14.95 -20.37 17.15
C CYS A 380 13.81 -20.65 18.14
N SER A 381 14.14 -20.91 19.42
CA SER A 381 13.17 -21.17 20.49
C SER A 381 12.31 -19.95 20.85
N ALA A 382 12.85 -18.72 20.79
CA ALA A 382 12.06 -17.51 21.01
C ALA A 382 11.09 -17.24 19.85
N ILE A 383 11.52 -17.53 18.62
CA ILE A 383 10.69 -17.43 17.42
C ILE A 383 9.58 -18.49 17.47
N GLU A 384 9.92 -19.73 17.82
CA GLU A 384 8.95 -20.81 18.03
C GLU A 384 7.89 -20.44 19.08
N ALA A 385 8.32 -19.99 20.26
CA ALA A 385 7.40 -19.58 21.32
C ALA A 385 6.47 -18.42 20.91
N ARG A 386 6.96 -17.52 20.04
CA ARG A 386 6.22 -16.32 19.61
C ARG A 386 5.28 -16.59 18.44
N THR A 387 5.64 -17.50 17.55
CA THR A 387 4.96 -17.70 16.26
C THR A 387 4.23 -19.04 16.16
N GLY A 388 4.54 -19.98 17.05
CA GLY A 388 3.99 -21.34 17.03
C GLY A 388 4.63 -22.28 16.00
N ILE A 389 5.62 -21.81 15.23
CA ILE A 389 6.40 -22.66 14.32
C ILE A 389 7.38 -23.54 15.12
N THR A 390 7.51 -24.82 14.80
CA THR A 390 8.56 -25.65 15.43
C THR A 390 9.94 -25.31 14.88
N ASP A 391 10.99 -25.49 15.68
CA ASP A 391 12.39 -25.37 15.24
C ASP A 391 12.68 -26.11 13.91
N ALA A 392 12.19 -27.35 13.80
CA ALA A 392 12.31 -28.16 12.59
C ALA A 392 11.61 -27.54 11.37
N GLN A 393 10.41 -26.97 11.56
CA GLN A 393 9.67 -26.29 10.48
C GLN A 393 10.34 -24.98 10.09
N LEU A 394 10.87 -24.23 11.06
CA LEU A 394 11.58 -22.98 10.82
C LEU A 394 12.81 -23.21 9.95
N HIS A 395 13.60 -24.26 10.26
CA HIS A 395 14.74 -24.67 9.44
C HIS A 395 14.32 -25.19 8.06
N ALA A 396 13.21 -25.93 7.96
CA ALA A 396 12.71 -26.43 6.69
C ALA A 396 12.28 -25.31 5.73
N LEU A 397 11.65 -24.25 6.24
CA LEU A 397 11.23 -23.09 5.45
C LEU A 397 12.37 -22.10 5.17
N ASN A 398 13.42 -22.13 5.99
CA ASN A 398 14.56 -21.21 5.92
C ASN A 398 15.88 -21.98 5.94
N PRO A 399 16.22 -22.68 4.85
CA PRO A 399 17.40 -23.55 4.80
C PRO A 399 18.73 -22.79 4.97
N ALA A 400 18.71 -21.45 4.89
CA ALA A 400 19.87 -20.61 5.17
C ALA A 400 20.15 -20.41 6.68
N ILE A 401 19.21 -20.73 7.58
CA ILE A 401 19.43 -20.65 9.03
C ILE A 401 20.20 -21.90 9.48
N ASN A 402 21.31 -21.71 10.21
CA ASN A 402 22.06 -22.83 10.78
C ASN A 402 21.33 -23.45 11.98
N SER A 403 21.67 -24.68 12.35
CA SER A 403 21.00 -25.43 13.43
C SER A 403 21.06 -24.78 14.83
N GLY A 404 21.81 -23.68 15.00
CA GLY A 404 21.87 -22.92 16.25
C GLY A 404 21.15 -21.57 16.19
N CYS A 405 20.52 -21.21 15.07
CA CYS A 405 20.03 -19.85 14.80
C CYS A 405 21.08 -18.74 15.06
N THR A 406 22.39 -19.05 15.03
CA THR A 406 23.43 -18.07 15.37
C THR A 406 23.76 -17.13 14.22
N ASN A 407 23.23 -17.41 13.03
CA ASN A 407 23.37 -16.61 11.83
C ASN A 407 22.10 -15.81 11.48
N LEU A 408 21.17 -15.68 12.44
CA LEU A 408 20.05 -14.77 12.31
C LEU A 408 20.53 -13.32 12.38
N ASN A 409 20.26 -12.55 11.32
CA ASN A 409 20.56 -11.12 11.31
C ASN A 409 19.30 -10.34 11.68
N ILE A 410 19.41 -9.32 12.52
CA ILE A 410 18.28 -8.44 12.83
C ILE A 410 17.78 -7.82 11.51
N GLY A 411 16.46 -7.81 11.31
CA GLY A 411 15.83 -7.39 10.05
C GLY A 411 15.75 -8.48 8.98
N GLN A 412 16.43 -9.62 9.17
CA GLN A 412 16.28 -10.78 8.28
C GLN A 412 14.83 -11.25 8.31
N THR A 413 14.24 -11.41 7.14
CA THR A 413 12.88 -11.95 7.01
C THR A 413 12.96 -13.46 6.88
N LEU A 414 12.41 -14.17 7.87
CA LEU A 414 12.23 -15.61 7.88
C LEU A 414 10.83 -15.95 7.37
N CYS A 415 10.71 -17.10 6.74
CA CYS A 415 9.44 -17.65 6.35
C CYS A 415 8.85 -18.52 7.45
N LEU A 416 7.62 -18.19 7.86
CA LEU A 416 6.87 -18.97 8.83
C LEU A 416 5.88 -19.93 8.17
N SER A 417 5.37 -19.56 7.00
CA SER A 417 4.51 -20.44 6.20
C SER A 417 4.61 -20.13 4.73
N GLY A 418 4.32 -21.13 3.91
CA GLY A 418 4.54 -21.10 2.48
C GLY A 418 5.78 -21.92 2.14
N SER A 419 5.55 -23.14 1.70
CA SER A 419 6.60 -23.98 1.11
C SER A 419 7.18 -23.25 -0.10
N GLY A 420 8.50 -23.30 -0.28
CA GLY A 420 9.16 -22.74 -1.45
C GLY A 420 8.39 -23.10 -2.73
N SER A 421 8.10 -22.08 -3.54
CA SER A 421 7.15 -21.97 -4.66
C SER A 421 5.71 -21.55 -4.31
N GLY A 422 5.35 -20.35 -4.79
CA GLY A 422 4.13 -19.61 -4.48
C GLY A 422 2.86 -20.44 -4.46
N CYS A 423 2.22 -20.47 -3.29
CA CYS A 423 0.89 -21.00 -3.09
C CYS A 423 -0.07 -20.72 -4.26
N ALA A 424 -0.46 -21.75 -5.01
CA ALA A 424 -1.24 -21.57 -6.23
C ALA A 424 -2.73 -21.35 -5.97
N GLN A 425 -3.24 -21.94 -4.88
CA GLN A 425 -4.61 -21.73 -4.41
C GLN A 425 -4.57 -21.33 -2.95
N THR A 426 -5.24 -20.21 -2.65
CA THR A 426 -5.35 -19.70 -1.30
C THR A 426 -6.78 -19.74 -0.80
N TYR A 427 -6.91 -19.76 0.52
CA TYR A 427 -8.18 -19.68 1.22
C TYR A 427 -8.11 -18.59 2.27
N THR A 428 -8.99 -17.60 2.18
CA THR A 428 -9.15 -16.61 3.24
C THR A 428 -10.08 -17.16 4.30
N VAL A 429 -9.56 -17.32 5.51
CA VAL A 429 -10.32 -17.75 6.70
C VAL A 429 -11.47 -16.79 6.95
N LYS A 430 -12.67 -17.35 7.08
CA LYS A 430 -13.92 -16.66 7.36
C LYS A 430 -14.32 -16.86 8.82
N SER A 431 -15.20 -16.00 9.31
CA SER A 431 -15.77 -16.16 10.65
C SER A 431 -16.47 -17.52 10.78
N GLY A 432 -16.10 -18.28 11.81
CA GLY A 432 -16.65 -19.61 12.09
C GLY A 432 -15.94 -20.78 11.38
N ASP A 433 -14.83 -20.53 10.68
CA ASP A 433 -14.05 -21.61 10.08
C ASP A 433 -13.30 -22.45 11.12
N THR A 434 -13.31 -23.76 10.90
CA THR A 434 -12.45 -24.78 11.51
C THR A 434 -11.69 -25.49 10.39
N CYS A 435 -10.59 -26.20 10.70
CA CYS A 435 -9.90 -27.00 9.67
C CYS A 435 -10.86 -27.98 8.98
N SER A 436 -11.76 -28.62 9.72
CA SER A 436 -12.80 -29.50 9.16
C SER A 436 -13.81 -28.79 8.26
N ALA A 437 -14.20 -27.54 8.58
CA ALA A 437 -15.08 -26.75 7.73
C ALA A 437 -14.36 -26.27 6.45
N ILE A 438 -13.05 -25.98 6.56
CA ILE A 438 -12.20 -25.63 5.43
C ILE A 438 -12.02 -26.85 4.52
N GLU A 439 -11.67 -28.00 5.08
CA GLU A 439 -11.55 -29.29 4.37
C GLU A 439 -12.83 -29.62 3.61
N SER A 440 -13.99 -29.54 4.27
CA SER A 440 -15.29 -29.81 3.64
C SER A 440 -15.61 -28.84 2.49
N ARG A 441 -15.07 -27.62 2.51
CA ARG A 441 -15.35 -26.57 1.53
C ARG A 441 -14.37 -26.55 0.36
N THR A 442 -13.11 -26.91 0.61
CA THR A 442 -12.02 -26.77 -0.35
C THR A 442 -11.50 -28.11 -0.88
N GLY A 443 -11.81 -29.21 -0.18
CA GLY A 443 -11.32 -30.55 -0.50
C GLY A 443 -9.90 -30.81 -0.05
N VAL A 444 -9.21 -29.85 0.58
CA VAL A 444 -7.88 -30.07 1.18
C VAL A 444 -8.04 -30.84 2.48
N THR A 445 -7.33 -31.95 2.64
CA THR A 445 -7.41 -32.69 3.91
C THR A 445 -6.79 -31.90 5.06
N ASP A 446 -7.23 -32.14 6.29
CA ASP A 446 -6.63 -31.53 7.49
C ASP A 446 -5.09 -31.70 7.52
N ALA A 447 -4.60 -32.91 7.19
CA ALA A 447 -3.18 -33.21 7.09
C ALA A 447 -2.47 -32.38 6.00
N GLN A 448 -3.08 -32.21 4.83
CA GLN A 448 -2.53 -31.37 3.76
C GLN A 448 -2.56 -29.88 4.13
N LEU A 449 -3.61 -29.43 4.81
CA LEU A 449 -3.74 -28.05 5.27
C LEU A 449 -2.64 -27.72 6.28
N HIS A 450 -2.38 -28.60 7.24
CA HIS A 450 -1.26 -28.46 8.18
C HIS A 450 0.10 -28.56 7.50
N ALA A 451 0.26 -29.43 6.50
CA ALA A 451 1.51 -29.56 5.76
C ALA A 451 1.85 -28.28 4.97
N LEU A 452 0.85 -27.64 4.37
CA LEU A 452 1.01 -26.40 3.60
C LEU A 452 1.06 -25.14 4.49
N ASN A 453 0.47 -25.22 5.69
CA ASN A 453 0.38 -24.12 6.64
C ASN A 453 0.87 -24.57 8.03
N PRO A 454 2.19 -24.79 8.16
CA PRO A 454 2.78 -25.37 9.38
C PRO A 454 2.57 -24.55 10.65
N VAL A 455 2.17 -23.28 10.51
CA VAL A 455 1.77 -22.37 11.60
C VAL A 455 0.42 -22.70 12.21
N ILE A 456 -0.46 -23.44 11.52
CA ILE A 456 -1.75 -23.85 12.08
C ILE A 456 -1.45 -24.93 13.12
N ASN A 457 -1.83 -24.67 14.38
CA ASN A 457 -1.64 -25.63 15.45
C ASN A 457 -2.51 -26.87 15.26
N SER A 458 -2.17 -27.99 15.90
CA SER A 458 -2.90 -29.26 15.74
C SER A 458 -4.38 -29.21 16.15
N GLY A 459 -4.81 -28.20 16.91
CA GLY A 459 -6.21 -27.97 17.27
C GLY A 459 -6.96 -27.07 16.30
N CYS A 460 -6.27 -26.51 15.30
CA CYS A 460 -6.78 -25.49 14.38
C CYS A 460 -7.46 -24.30 15.08
N THR A 461 -7.02 -23.97 16.30
CA THR A 461 -7.63 -22.93 17.14
C THR A 461 -7.03 -21.54 16.93
N ASN A 462 -5.92 -21.48 16.21
CA ASN A 462 -5.21 -20.24 15.89
C ASN A 462 -5.50 -19.72 14.47
N LEU A 463 -6.63 -20.12 13.88
CA LEU A 463 -7.12 -19.52 12.65
C LEU A 463 -7.66 -18.11 12.92
N GLU A 464 -7.14 -17.12 12.21
CA GLU A 464 -7.59 -15.73 12.33
C GLU A 464 -8.47 -15.34 11.13
N VAL A 465 -9.61 -14.67 11.37
CA VAL A 465 -10.46 -14.20 10.26
C VAL A 465 -9.67 -13.24 9.38
N GLY A 466 -9.63 -13.51 8.07
CA GLY A 466 -8.81 -12.78 7.11
C GLY A 466 -7.42 -13.38 6.87
N GLN A 467 -6.99 -14.35 7.69
CA GLN A 467 -5.77 -15.11 7.45
C GLN A 467 -5.87 -15.84 6.10
N THR A 468 -4.81 -15.79 5.31
CA THR A 468 -4.75 -16.48 4.02
C THR A 468 -3.99 -17.78 4.19
N LEU A 469 -4.70 -18.90 4.08
CA LEU A 469 -4.13 -20.25 4.10
C LEU A 469 -3.80 -20.70 2.69
N CYS A 470 -2.81 -21.57 2.60
CA CYS A 470 -2.44 -22.24 1.38
C CYS A 470 -3.18 -23.57 1.22
N LEU A 471 -3.91 -23.72 0.11
CA LEU A 471 -4.67 -24.93 -0.20
C LEU A 471 -3.92 -25.88 -1.14
N SER A 472 -2.98 -25.35 -1.92
CA SER A 472 -2.10 -26.14 -2.77
C SER A 472 -0.74 -25.45 -2.87
N GLY A 473 0.34 -26.23 -2.93
CA GLY A 473 1.68 -25.70 -3.19
C GLY A 473 1.78 -24.96 -4.53
N GLY A 474 2.96 -24.44 -4.85
CA GLY A 474 3.17 -23.80 -6.14
C GLY A 474 2.84 -24.68 -7.33
N CYS A 475 2.57 -24.03 -8.45
CA CYS A 475 2.05 -24.66 -9.65
C CYS A 475 2.84 -24.14 -10.82
N VAL A 476 3.95 -24.80 -11.12
CA VAL A 476 4.86 -24.37 -12.19
C VAL A 476 4.30 -24.74 -13.56
N GLN A 477 3.70 -25.93 -13.65
CA GLN A 477 2.97 -26.35 -14.83
C GLN A 477 1.47 -26.34 -14.58
N THR A 478 0.76 -25.70 -15.51
CA THR A 478 -0.69 -25.59 -15.48
C THR A 478 -1.34 -26.19 -16.72
N TYR A 479 -2.59 -26.61 -16.58
CA TYR A 479 -3.45 -27.09 -17.65
C TYR A 479 -4.79 -26.38 -17.61
N THR A 480 -5.17 -25.71 -18.69
CA THR A 480 -6.51 -25.14 -18.81
C THR A 480 -7.48 -26.19 -19.34
N VAL A 481 -8.52 -26.49 -18.56
CA VAL A 481 -9.60 -27.41 -18.90
C VAL A 481 -10.28 -26.98 -20.19
N LYS A 482 -10.37 -27.90 -21.13
CA LYS A 482 -11.02 -27.76 -22.43
C LYS A 482 -12.36 -28.48 -22.44
N SER A 483 -13.21 -28.13 -23.40
CA SER A 483 -14.48 -28.81 -23.61
C SER A 483 -14.26 -30.30 -23.84
N GLY A 484 -14.95 -31.14 -23.07
CA GLY A 484 -14.88 -32.61 -23.18
C GLY A 484 -13.74 -33.27 -22.39
N ASP A 485 -13.01 -32.52 -21.56
CA ASP A 485 -11.99 -33.11 -20.70
C ASP A 485 -12.59 -33.98 -19.59
N THR A 486 -11.97 -35.14 -19.38
CA THR A 486 -12.13 -36.06 -18.25
C THR A 486 -10.74 -36.26 -17.61
N CYS A 487 -10.64 -36.84 -16.40
CA CYS A 487 -9.32 -37.12 -15.82
C CYS A 487 -8.44 -37.93 -16.80
N SER A 488 -9.00 -38.97 -17.41
CA SER A 488 -8.30 -39.82 -18.38
C SER A 488 -7.90 -39.08 -19.66
N ALA A 489 -8.70 -38.12 -20.13
CA ALA A 489 -8.36 -37.30 -21.29
C ALA A 489 -7.23 -36.30 -20.98
N ILE A 490 -7.18 -35.81 -19.75
CA ILE A 490 -6.09 -34.94 -19.27
C ILE A 490 -4.81 -35.77 -19.11
N GLU A 491 -4.89 -36.91 -18.44
CA GLU A 491 -3.78 -37.86 -18.25
C GLU A 491 -3.13 -38.25 -19.59
N SER A 492 -3.94 -38.68 -20.56
CA SER A 492 -3.43 -39.06 -21.89
C SER A 492 -2.81 -37.90 -22.67
N ARG A 493 -3.17 -36.65 -22.36
CA ARG A 493 -2.64 -35.45 -23.04
C ARG A 493 -1.40 -34.88 -22.38
N THR A 494 -1.35 -34.92 -21.06
CA THR A 494 -0.30 -34.23 -20.28
C THR A 494 0.72 -35.19 -19.69
N GLY A 495 0.40 -36.49 -19.62
CA GLY A 495 1.25 -37.50 -19.00
C GLY A 495 1.12 -37.58 -17.47
N ILE A 496 0.32 -36.72 -16.84
CA ILE A 496 0.05 -36.80 -15.40
C ILE A 496 -0.87 -37.98 -15.09
N THR A 497 -0.58 -38.77 -14.06
CA THR A 497 -1.52 -39.82 -13.64
C THR A 497 -2.76 -39.23 -12.95
N ASP A 498 -3.89 -39.93 -13.01
CA ASP A 498 -5.11 -39.57 -12.28
C ASP A 498 -4.85 -39.27 -10.79
N ALA A 499 -4.08 -40.14 -10.11
CA ALA A 499 -3.70 -39.97 -8.72
C ALA A 499 -2.87 -38.69 -8.47
N GLN A 500 -1.93 -38.37 -9.37
CA GLN A 500 -1.12 -37.15 -9.27
C GLN A 500 -1.94 -35.90 -9.56
N LEU A 501 -2.88 -35.97 -10.52
CA LEU A 501 -3.78 -34.87 -10.83
C LEU A 501 -4.65 -34.51 -9.63
N HIS A 502 -5.22 -35.51 -8.95
CA HIS A 502 -5.97 -35.31 -7.71
C HIS A 502 -5.10 -34.82 -6.56
N ALA A 503 -3.89 -35.34 -6.42
CA ALA A 503 -2.96 -34.89 -5.39
C ALA A 503 -2.59 -33.40 -5.53
N LEU A 504 -2.40 -32.92 -6.76
CA LEU A 504 -2.09 -31.52 -7.05
C LEU A 504 -3.32 -30.61 -7.07
N ASN A 505 -4.52 -31.18 -7.25
CA ASN A 505 -5.77 -30.43 -7.38
C ASN A 505 -6.87 -31.03 -6.49
N PRO A 506 -6.78 -30.86 -5.15
CA PRO A 506 -7.70 -31.49 -4.20
C PRO A 506 -9.16 -31.08 -4.38
N ALA A 507 -9.41 -29.92 -5.02
CA ALA A 507 -10.75 -29.44 -5.32
C ALA A 507 -11.46 -30.24 -6.45
N ILE A 508 -10.75 -31.09 -7.21
CA ILE A 508 -11.36 -31.95 -8.22
C ILE A 508 -11.86 -33.23 -7.55
N ASN A 509 -13.13 -33.58 -7.75
CA ASN A 509 -13.67 -34.84 -7.22
C ASN A 509 -13.13 -36.05 -7.98
N SER A 510 -13.19 -37.24 -7.37
CA SER A 510 -12.63 -38.49 -7.92
C SER A 510 -13.15 -38.91 -9.31
N GLY A 511 -14.19 -38.26 -9.84
CA GLY A 511 -14.69 -38.50 -11.19
C GLY A 511 -14.37 -37.39 -12.19
N CYS A 512 -13.62 -36.36 -11.80
CA CYS A 512 -13.45 -35.11 -12.55
C CYS A 512 -14.78 -34.52 -13.08
N THR A 513 -15.90 -34.75 -12.40
CA THR A 513 -17.23 -34.32 -12.87
C THR A 513 -17.49 -32.84 -12.58
N ASN A 514 -16.65 -32.22 -11.76
CA ASN A 514 -16.71 -30.81 -11.39
C ASN A 514 -15.67 -29.94 -12.12
N LEU A 515 -15.12 -30.43 -13.24
CA LEU A 515 -14.24 -29.64 -14.10
C LEU A 515 -15.04 -28.58 -14.87
N ASN A 516 -14.61 -27.32 -14.79
CA ASN A 516 -15.21 -26.22 -15.54
C ASN A 516 -14.33 -25.83 -16.73
N ILE A 517 -14.92 -25.59 -17.90
CA ILE A 517 -14.16 -25.11 -19.07
C ILE A 517 -13.47 -23.80 -18.72
N GLY A 518 -12.17 -23.70 -19.00
CA GLY A 518 -11.34 -22.55 -18.64
C GLY A 518 -10.76 -22.61 -17.23
N GLN A 519 -11.12 -23.60 -16.40
CA GLN A 519 -10.48 -23.84 -15.12
C GLN A 519 -9.01 -24.20 -15.31
N THR A 520 -8.12 -23.65 -14.49
CA THR A 520 -6.69 -23.97 -14.49
C THR A 520 -6.41 -25.04 -13.45
N LEU A 521 -5.78 -26.14 -13.87
CA LEU A 521 -5.32 -27.25 -13.04
C LEU A 521 -3.80 -27.27 -12.95
N CYS A 522 -3.26 -27.81 -11.87
CA CYS A 522 -1.84 -28.02 -11.67
C CYS A 522 -1.39 -29.37 -12.19
N LEU A 523 -0.34 -29.35 -13.01
CA LEU A 523 0.31 -30.53 -13.57
C LEU A 523 1.66 -30.84 -12.91
N SER A 524 2.24 -29.87 -12.21
CA SER A 524 3.39 -30.08 -11.35
C SER A 524 3.16 -29.35 -10.04
N GLY A 525 3.79 -29.88 -8.99
CA GLY A 525 3.93 -29.13 -7.75
C GLY A 525 4.83 -27.94 -7.97
N GLY A 526 5.12 -27.27 -6.87
CA GLY A 526 5.95 -26.12 -6.88
C GLY A 526 7.32 -26.46 -6.29
N CYS A 527 8.34 -25.73 -6.73
CA CYS A 527 9.73 -26.05 -6.49
C CYS A 527 10.57 -24.83 -6.08
N ALA A 528 11.59 -25.10 -5.28
CA ALA A 528 12.54 -24.10 -4.80
C ALA A 528 13.33 -23.46 -5.95
N GLN A 529 13.56 -24.19 -7.04
CA GLN A 529 14.20 -23.71 -8.26
C GLN A 529 13.43 -24.15 -9.50
N THR A 530 13.57 -23.37 -10.57
CA THR A 530 12.94 -23.68 -11.86
C THR A 530 13.98 -23.67 -12.97
N TYR A 531 13.81 -24.57 -13.93
CA TYR A 531 14.63 -24.66 -15.14
C TYR A 531 13.78 -24.40 -16.37
N THR A 532 14.20 -23.47 -17.24
CA THR A 532 13.55 -23.28 -18.54
C THR A 532 14.21 -24.18 -19.58
N VAL A 533 13.44 -25.11 -20.14
CA VAL A 533 13.86 -26.05 -21.18
C VAL A 533 14.38 -25.28 -22.39
N LYS A 534 15.59 -25.63 -22.82
CA LYS A 534 16.29 -25.13 -23.99
C LYS A 534 16.18 -26.14 -25.13
N SER A 535 16.47 -25.67 -26.34
CA SER A 535 16.52 -26.54 -27.51
C SER A 535 17.60 -27.62 -27.34
N GLY A 536 17.20 -28.88 -27.47
CA GLY A 536 18.10 -30.04 -27.38
C GLY A 536 18.28 -30.63 -25.99
N ASP A 537 17.56 -30.14 -24.98
CA ASP A 537 17.62 -30.72 -23.64
C ASP A 537 17.06 -32.15 -23.60
N THR A 538 17.79 -33.02 -22.91
CA THR A 538 17.38 -34.35 -22.47
C THR A 538 17.34 -34.39 -20.94
N CYS A 539 16.77 -35.44 -20.32
CA CYS A 539 16.79 -35.53 -18.85
C CYS A 539 18.23 -35.44 -18.30
N SER A 540 19.18 -36.15 -18.92
CA SER A 540 20.60 -36.12 -18.53
C SER A 540 21.25 -34.74 -18.71
N ALA A 541 20.86 -33.99 -19.75
CA ALA A 541 21.34 -32.62 -19.92
C ALA A 541 20.83 -31.72 -18.80
N ILE A 542 19.55 -31.82 -18.45
CA ILE A 542 18.93 -31.05 -17.36
C ILE A 542 19.58 -31.42 -16.01
N GLU A 543 19.80 -32.71 -15.75
CA GLU A 543 20.50 -33.21 -14.57
C GLU A 543 21.90 -32.58 -14.47
N SER A 544 22.68 -32.56 -15.56
CA SER A 544 24.00 -31.92 -15.55
C SER A 544 23.97 -30.40 -15.34
N HIS A 545 22.90 -29.72 -15.80
CA HIS A 545 22.76 -28.27 -15.65
C HIS A 545 22.29 -27.84 -14.25
N THR A 546 21.53 -28.70 -13.57
CA THR A 546 20.78 -28.33 -12.36
C THR A 546 21.22 -29.10 -11.12
N GLY A 547 21.90 -30.24 -11.30
CA GLY A 547 22.28 -31.14 -10.21
C GLY A 547 21.14 -32.03 -9.71
N VAL A 548 19.95 -31.97 -10.33
CA VAL A 548 18.80 -32.80 -9.98
C VAL A 548 18.81 -34.09 -10.77
N SER A 549 18.80 -35.22 -10.06
CA SER A 549 18.78 -36.53 -10.72
C SER A 549 17.52 -36.73 -11.56
N ASP A 550 17.62 -37.57 -12.59
CA ASP A 550 16.48 -37.97 -13.44
C ASP A 550 15.24 -38.41 -12.61
N ALA A 551 15.46 -39.20 -11.57
CA ALA A 551 14.41 -39.63 -10.65
C ALA A 551 13.76 -38.46 -9.88
N GLN A 552 14.56 -37.49 -9.42
CA GLN A 552 14.04 -36.29 -8.76
C GLN A 552 13.32 -35.38 -9.76
N LEU A 553 13.83 -35.25 -10.98
CA LEU A 553 13.21 -34.46 -12.05
C LEU A 553 11.81 -34.99 -12.38
N HIS A 554 11.64 -36.32 -12.48
CA HIS A 554 10.34 -36.96 -12.67
C HIS A 554 9.42 -36.84 -11.44
N ALA A 555 9.97 -36.94 -10.24
CA ALA A 555 9.19 -36.75 -9.02
C ALA A 555 8.63 -35.32 -8.90
N LEU A 556 9.43 -34.32 -9.29
CA LEU A 556 9.06 -32.91 -9.27
C LEU A 556 8.15 -32.51 -10.44
N ASN A 557 8.25 -33.20 -11.57
CA ASN A 557 7.50 -32.91 -12.79
C ASN A 557 6.80 -34.16 -13.33
N PRO A 558 5.69 -34.57 -12.71
CA PRO A 558 5.05 -35.84 -13.02
C PRO A 558 4.53 -35.97 -14.46
N ALA A 559 4.30 -34.84 -15.13
CA ALA A 559 3.88 -34.78 -16.53
C ALA A 559 5.01 -35.11 -17.53
N ILE A 560 6.28 -35.17 -17.11
CA ILE A 560 7.40 -35.54 -18.00
C ILE A 560 7.48 -37.07 -18.09
N ASN A 561 7.51 -37.60 -19.32
CA ASN A 561 7.69 -39.04 -19.54
C ASN A 561 9.13 -39.48 -19.25
N SER A 562 9.35 -40.78 -18.99
CA SER A 562 10.64 -41.34 -18.57
C SER A 562 11.83 -41.15 -19.54
N GLY A 563 11.61 -40.56 -20.71
CA GLY A 563 12.66 -40.22 -21.67
C GLY A 563 12.82 -38.71 -21.91
N CYS A 564 12.09 -37.86 -21.18
CA CYS A 564 11.96 -36.43 -21.44
C CYS A 564 11.65 -36.08 -22.91
N THR A 565 10.97 -36.98 -23.63
CA THR A 565 10.69 -36.79 -25.07
C THR A 565 9.51 -35.87 -25.33
N ASN A 566 8.73 -35.58 -24.30
CA ASN A 566 7.60 -34.64 -24.34
C ASN A 566 7.95 -33.23 -23.83
N LEU A 567 9.24 -32.90 -23.72
CA LEU A 567 9.69 -31.55 -23.37
C LEU A 567 9.51 -30.57 -24.53
N SER A 568 9.11 -29.33 -24.21
CA SER A 568 8.98 -28.23 -25.17
C SER A 568 9.94 -27.09 -24.85
N VAL A 569 10.57 -26.49 -25.86
CA VAL A 569 11.45 -25.31 -25.64
C VAL A 569 10.65 -24.18 -24.99
N GLY A 570 11.18 -23.59 -23.93
CA GLY A 570 10.52 -22.58 -23.12
C GLY A 570 9.61 -23.14 -22.02
N GLN A 571 9.41 -24.46 -21.94
CA GLN A 571 8.72 -25.11 -20.82
C GLN A 571 9.50 -24.89 -19.52
N ILE A 572 8.82 -24.55 -18.44
CA ILE A 572 9.44 -24.36 -17.13
C ILE A 572 9.27 -25.64 -16.31
N LEU A 573 10.38 -26.23 -15.85
CA LEU A 573 10.40 -27.43 -15.03
C LEU A 573 10.83 -27.08 -13.61
N CYS A 574 10.40 -27.91 -12.68
CA CYS A 574 10.91 -27.94 -11.32
C CYS A 574 12.23 -28.68 -11.23
N VAL A 575 13.23 -28.02 -10.64
CA VAL A 575 14.58 -28.56 -10.38
C VAL A 575 15.07 -28.08 -9.02
#